data_AF-A0A7Y4VHI3-F1
#
_entry.id   AF-A0A7Y4VHI3-F1
#
_cell.length_a   1.000
_cell.length_b   1.000
_cell.length_c   1.000
_cell.angle_alpha   90.00
_cell.angle_beta   90.00
_cell.angle_gamma   90.00
#
_symmetry.space_group_name_H-M   'P 1'
#
loop_
_entity.id
_entity.type
_entity.pdbx_description
1 polymer ?
#
loop_
_entity_poly.entity_id
_entity_poly.type
_entity_poly.pdbx_seq_one_letter_code
_entity_poly.pdbx_strand_id
1 'polypeptide(L)'
;MNKVNVKLLILIFISLFTLNCSNQTGMNDYDIVVKFSQGEQLKFPDFTLEYTGERTETKQFPNGNSIKMKFHEFNVTSSSSQKKVSWSSGTGDIAPVRFEIDGKNFELEMSNSEKLKTKLSENELVIVKK
;
A
#
# COMPACT_ATOMS: atom_id res chain seq x y z
N MET A 1 51.27 27.67 -36.19
CA MET A 1 49.93 28.26 -35.98
C MET A 1 48.95 27.15 -35.62
N ASN A 2 48.42 27.28 -34.40
CA ASN A 2 47.17 26.77 -33.81
C ASN A 2 46.79 25.29 -33.83
N LYS A 3 46.89 24.71 -32.61
CA LYS A 3 46.23 23.51 -32.09
C LYS A 3 44.71 23.56 -32.27
N VAL A 4 44.10 22.42 -32.59
CA VAL A 4 42.72 22.11 -32.18
C VAL A 4 42.69 20.67 -31.67
N ASN A 5 42.55 20.53 -30.35
CA ASN A 5 42.21 19.29 -29.67
C ASN A 5 40.71 19.04 -29.84
N VAL A 6 40.28 17.83 -30.20
CA VAL A 6 38.88 17.43 -30.05
C VAL A 6 38.82 16.14 -29.25
N LYS A 7 38.20 16.27 -28.08
CA LYS A 7 38.07 15.27 -27.03
C LYS A 7 37.07 14.18 -27.43
N LEU A 8 37.39 12.97 -26.97
CA LEU A 8 36.52 11.83 -26.71
C LEU A 8 35.17 12.26 -26.10
N LEU A 9 34.05 11.82 -26.66
CA LEU A 9 32.73 11.90 -26.03
C LEU A 9 32.09 10.51 -25.98
N ILE A 10 32.20 9.87 -24.82
CA ILE A 10 31.45 8.67 -24.46
C ILE A 10 30.12 9.16 -23.87
N LEU A 11 29.00 8.89 -24.55
CA LEU A 11 27.65 9.12 -24.03
C LEU A 11 27.05 7.77 -23.62
N ILE A 12 27.34 7.35 -22.39
CA ILE A 12 26.58 6.29 -21.73
C ILE A 12 25.37 6.97 -21.09
N PHE A 13 24.20 6.81 -21.70
CA PHE A 13 22.92 7.10 -21.06
C PHE A 13 22.65 6.03 -19.99
N ILE A 14 23.23 6.16 -18.80
CA ILE A 14 22.69 5.49 -17.61
C ILE A 14 21.45 6.29 -17.25
N SER A 15 20.29 5.84 -17.73
CA SER A 15 19.02 6.22 -17.14
C SER A 15 18.99 5.64 -15.72
N LEU A 16 19.48 6.42 -14.76
CA LEU A 16 19.16 6.24 -13.36
C LEU A 16 17.65 6.44 -13.23
N PHE A 17 16.89 5.35 -13.42
CA PHE A 17 15.65 5.17 -12.69
C PHE A 17 16.08 5.16 -11.21
N THR A 18 16.12 6.33 -10.59
CA THR A 18 16.10 6.44 -9.15
C THR A 18 14.78 5.86 -8.72
N LEU A 19 14.78 4.55 -8.46
CA LEU A 19 13.83 3.90 -7.57
C LEU A 19 13.84 4.75 -6.32
N ASN A 20 12.82 5.59 -6.19
CA ASN A 20 12.57 6.37 -4.99
C ASN A 20 12.09 5.37 -3.94
N CYS A 21 13.01 4.54 -3.45
CA CYS A 21 12.81 3.75 -2.25
C CYS A 21 12.70 4.76 -1.11
N SER A 22 11.50 5.27 -0.86
CA SER A 22 11.19 5.87 0.43
C SER A 22 11.21 4.73 1.44
N ASN A 23 12.42 4.39 1.90
CA ASN A 23 12.58 3.57 3.07
C ASN A 23 12.07 4.40 4.24
N GLN A 24 10.81 4.19 4.64
CA GLN A 24 10.38 4.59 5.97
C GLN A 24 11.30 3.87 6.97
N THR A 25 12.26 4.62 7.49
CA THR A 25 13.22 4.17 8.50
C THR A 25 12.55 4.26 9.86
N GLY A 26 11.61 3.36 10.12
CA GLY A 26 10.90 3.32 11.40
C GLY A 26 9.95 2.13 11.48
N MET A 27 9.78 1.63 12.70
CA MET A 27 8.68 0.73 13.02
C MET A 27 7.49 1.61 13.42
N ASN A 28 6.34 1.40 12.79
CA ASN A 28 5.09 2.08 13.11
C ASN A 28 4.45 1.43 14.34
N ASP A 29 3.86 2.25 15.21
CA ASP A 29 3.01 1.78 16.29
C ASP A 29 1.63 1.36 15.74
N TYR A 30 0.89 0.62 16.56
CA TYR A 30 -0.53 0.34 16.32
C TYR A 30 -1.40 1.52 16.74
N ASP A 31 -2.65 1.55 16.27
CA ASP A 31 -3.65 2.55 16.66
C ASP A 31 -3.23 4.01 16.36
N ILE A 32 -2.41 4.22 15.33
CA ILE A 32 -2.04 5.56 14.83
C ILE A 32 -2.32 5.66 13.34
N VAL A 33 -2.44 6.89 12.85
CA VAL A 33 -2.54 7.16 11.41
C VAL A 33 -1.19 6.95 10.75
N VAL A 34 -1.14 6.05 9.77
CA VAL A 34 0.06 5.77 8.97
C VAL A 34 -0.22 6.12 7.53
N LYS A 35 0.71 6.87 6.91
CA LYS A 35 0.67 7.15 5.47
C LYS A 35 1.32 6.02 4.70
N PHE A 36 0.73 5.67 3.58
CA PHE A 36 1.23 4.62 2.70
C PHE A 36 1.35 5.09 1.26
N SER A 37 2.22 4.41 0.52
CA SER A 37 2.35 4.54 -0.93
C SER A 37 2.61 3.17 -1.57
N GLN A 38 2.41 3.07 -2.88
CA GLN A 38 2.53 1.78 -3.57
C GLN A 38 3.97 1.28 -3.55
N GLY A 39 4.17 0.01 -3.17
CA GLY A 39 5.47 -0.64 -3.04
C GLY A 39 6.23 -0.25 -1.76
N GLU A 40 5.66 0.62 -0.92
CA GLU A 40 6.25 0.97 0.37
C GLU A 40 5.99 -0.11 1.40
N GLN A 41 7.04 -0.50 2.13
CA GLN A 41 6.96 -1.43 3.24
C GLN A 41 6.77 -0.68 4.55
N LEU A 42 5.58 -0.79 5.12
CA LEU A 42 5.26 -0.29 6.45
C LEU A 42 5.56 -1.38 7.48
N LYS A 43 6.56 -1.15 8.31
CA LYS A 43 6.96 -2.10 9.35
C LYS A 43 6.12 -1.90 10.59
N PHE A 44 5.53 -2.98 11.09
CA PHE A 44 4.89 -3.06 12.40
C PHE A 44 5.63 -4.12 13.25
N PRO A 45 5.47 -4.10 14.58
CA PRO A 45 6.12 -5.08 15.47
C PRO A 45 5.89 -6.55 15.08
N ASP A 46 4.69 -6.88 14.58
CA ASP A 46 4.28 -8.24 14.30
C ASP A 46 4.37 -8.65 12.81
N PHE A 47 4.44 -7.69 11.89
CA PHE A 47 4.48 -7.94 10.44
C PHE A 47 4.92 -6.71 9.64
N THR A 48 5.25 -6.91 8.37
CA THR A 48 5.38 -5.85 7.37
C THR A 48 4.13 -5.81 6.50
N LEU A 49 3.58 -4.63 6.30
CA LEU A 49 2.47 -4.36 5.40
C LEU A 49 2.99 -3.63 4.16
N GLU A 50 2.65 -4.13 2.98
CA GLU A 50 2.98 -3.49 1.71
C GLU A 50 1.71 -3.19 0.94
N TYR A 51 1.52 -1.94 0.52
CA TYR A 51 0.46 -1.60 -0.41
C TYR A 51 0.86 -1.95 -1.84
N THR A 52 0.16 -2.91 -2.44
CA THR A 52 0.51 -3.47 -3.76
C THR A 52 -0.21 -2.78 -4.92
N GLY A 53 -1.21 -1.94 -4.61
CA GLY A 53 -1.95 -1.14 -5.58
C GLY A 53 -3.46 -1.38 -5.52
N GLU A 54 -4.14 -1.06 -6.60
CA GLU A 54 -5.59 -1.21 -6.72
C GLU A 54 -5.96 -2.29 -7.72
N ARG A 55 -7.06 -2.99 -7.45
CA ARG A 55 -7.71 -3.91 -8.37
C ARG A 55 -9.14 -3.48 -8.60
N THR A 56 -9.58 -3.45 -9.86
CA THR A 56 -10.97 -3.17 -10.20
C THR A 56 -11.66 -4.47 -10.61
N GLU A 57 -12.79 -4.78 -9.97
CA GLU A 57 -13.70 -5.83 -10.41
C GLU A 57 -14.93 -5.22 -11.05
N THR A 58 -15.41 -5.83 -12.13
CA THR A 58 -16.70 -5.46 -12.75
C THR A 58 -17.64 -6.64 -12.64
N LYS A 59 -18.76 -6.45 -11.95
CA LYS A 59 -19.84 -7.44 -11.88
C LYS A 59 -20.97 -7.01 -12.80
N GLN A 60 -21.24 -7.82 -13.82
CA GLN A 60 -22.39 -7.64 -14.70
C GLN A 60 -23.61 -8.35 -14.12
N PHE A 61 -24.78 -7.73 -14.26
CA PHE A 61 -26.05 -8.29 -13.85
C PHE A 61 -26.88 -8.69 -15.09
N PRO A 62 -27.80 -9.66 -14.96
CA PRO A 62 -28.63 -10.12 -16.09
C PRO A 62 -29.49 -9.04 -16.76
N ASN A 63 -29.74 -7.92 -16.08
CA ASN A 63 -30.49 -6.76 -16.61
C ASN A 63 -29.63 -5.81 -17.47
N GLY A 64 -28.38 -6.17 -17.78
CA GLY A 64 -27.44 -5.36 -18.55
C GLY A 64 -26.73 -4.27 -17.75
N ASN A 65 -27.04 -4.11 -16.46
CA ASN A 65 -26.31 -3.18 -15.58
C ASN A 65 -24.99 -3.81 -15.12
N SER A 66 -24.02 -2.96 -14.77
CA SER A 66 -22.76 -3.39 -14.18
C SER A 66 -22.36 -2.49 -13.02
N ILE A 67 -21.79 -3.08 -11.98
CA ILE A 67 -21.10 -2.33 -10.92
C ILE A 67 -19.59 -2.52 -11.06
N LYS A 68 -18.84 -1.45 -10.80
CA LYS A 68 -17.39 -1.47 -10.69
C LYS A 68 -17.00 -1.28 -9.23
N MET A 69 -16.20 -2.21 -8.71
CA MET A 69 -15.69 -2.17 -7.34
C MET A 69 -14.19 -2.03 -7.37
N LYS A 70 -13.67 -1.08 -6.60
CA LYS A 70 -12.24 -0.87 -6.42
C LYS A 70 -11.80 -1.51 -5.11
N PHE A 71 -10.74 -2.29 -5.15
CA PHE A 71 -10.10 -2.91 -4.00
C PHE A 71 -8.69 -2.35 -3.85
N HIS A 72 -8.33 -1.93 -2.63
CA HIS A 72 -6.97 -1.63 -2.22
C HIS A 72 -6.33 -2.91 -1.71
N GLU A 73 -5.23 -3.31 -2.33
CA GLU A 73 -4.61 -4.62 -2.14
C GLU A 73 -3.33 -4.48 -1.32
N PHE A 74 -3.23 -5.24 -0.23
CA PHE A 74 -2.08 -5.24 0.66
C PHE A 74 -1.51 -6.64 0.81
N ASN A 75 -0.19 -6.74 0.86
CA ASN A 75 0.50 -7.94 1.34
C ASN A 75 0.87 -7.73 2.81
N VAL A 76 0.54 -8.71 3.65
CA VAL A 76 0.98 -8.82 5.04
C VAL A 76 1.98 -9.96 5.11
N THR A 77 3.20 -9.65 5.55
CA THR A 77 4.29 -10.62 5.67
C THR A 77 4.85 -10.61 7.09
N SER A 78 4.85 -11.75 7.74
CA SER A 78 5.52 -11.96 9.04
C SER A 78 6.76 -12.85 8.86
N SER A 79 7.35 -13.30 9.97
CA SER A 79 8.49 -14.22 9.92
C SER A 79 8.11 -15.63 9.44
N SER A 80 6.86 -16.06 9.66
CA SER A 80 6.39 -17.42 9.32
C SER A 80 5.31 -17.49 8.26
N SER A 81 4.66 -16.38 7.91
CA SER A 81 3.54 -16.42 6.96
C SER A 81 3.40 -15.16 6.10
N GLN A 82 2.68 -15.31 5.00
CA GLN A 82 2.30 -14.22 4.11
C GLN A 82 0.81 -14.34 3.76
N LYS A 83 0.11 -13.22 3.70
CA LYS A 83 -1.31 -13.15 3.36
C LYS A 83 -1.64 -11.90 2.55
N LYS A 84 -2.67 -11.99 1.72
CA LYS A 84 -3.26 -10.83 1.03
C LYS A 84 -4.45 -10.30 1.82
N VAL A 85 -4.54 -8.99 1.95
CA VAL A 85 -5.65 -8.27 2.58
C VAL A 85 -6.19 -7.26 1.57
N SER A 86 -7.48 -7.35 1.25
CA SER A 86 -8.14 -6.50 0.27
C SER A 86 -9.19 -5.64 0.95
N TRP A 87 -9.08 -4.32 0.86
CA TRP A 87 -10.05 -3.36 1.41
C TRP A 87 -10.83 -2.67 0.31
N SER A 88 -12.14 -2.45 0.48
CA SER A 88 -12.97 -1.73 -0.48
C SER A 88 -14.03 -0.90 0.22
N SER A 89 -14.30 0.31 -0.29
CA SER A 89 -15.46 1.10 0.08
C SER A 89 -16.74 0.74 -0.71
N GLY A 90 -16.66 -0.24 -1.62
CA GLY A 90 -17.60 -0.40 -2.74
C GLY A 90 -18.58 -1.58 -2.64
N THR A 91 -18.61 -2.31 -1.52
CA THR A 91 -19.51 -3.47 -1.32
C THR A 91 -20.82 -3.09 -0.62
N GLY A 92 -21.03 -1.81 -0.30
CA GLY A 92 -22.19 -1.32 0.45
C GLY A 92 -21.97 -1.27 1.97
N ASP A 93 -20.85 -1.79 2.46
CA ASP A 93 -20.41 -1.70 3.85
C ASP A 93 -18.96 -1.19 3.88
N ILE A 94 -18.75 -0.01 4.48
CA ILE A 94 -17.42 0.60 4.62
C ILE A 94 -16.95 0.33 6.05
N ALA A 95 -16.32 -0.83 6.23
CA ALA A 95 -15.89 -1.33 7.53
C ALA A 95 -14.39 -1.69 7.53
N PRO A 96 -13.77 -1.86 8.71
CA PRO A 96 -12.44 -2.42 8.83
C PRO A 96 -12.35 -3.82 8.24
N VAL A 97 -11.24 -4.14 7.58
CA VAL A 97 -10.96 -5.52 7.15
C VAL A 97 -10.18 -6.22 8.25
N ARG A 98 -10.77 -7.29 8.80
CA ARG A 98 -10.12 -8.16 9.78
C ARG A 98 -9.16 -9.12 9.11
N PHE A 99 -8.00 -9.31 9.70
CA PHE A 99 -7.06 -10.34 9.29
C PHE A 99 -6.33 -10.92 10.49
N GLU A 100 -5.87 -12.16 10.32
CA GLU A 100 -5.03 -12.85 11.27
C GLU A 100 -3.68 -13.14 10.62
N ILE A 101 -2.58 -12.92 11.35
CA ILE A 101 -1.23 -13.32 10.96
C ILE A 101 -0.50 -13.84 12.19
N ASP A 102 0.12 -15.02 12.08
CA ASP A 102 0.78 -15.75 13.17
C ASP A 102 -0.04 -15.82 14.49
N GLY A 103 -1.34 -16.13 14.38
CA GLY A 103 -2.23 -16.30 15.53
C GLY A 103 -2.65 -15.00 16.22
N LYS A 104 -2.30 -13.84 15.68
CA LYS A 104 -2.70 -12.52 16.19
C LYS A 104 -3.72 -11.87 15.26
N ASN A 105 -4.71 -11.21 15.84
CA ASN A 105 -5.83 -10.59 15.13
C ASN A 105 -5.64 -9.08 15.00
N PHE A 106 -5.93 -8.57 13.81
CA PHE A 106 -5.77 -7.16 13.47
C PHE A 106 -6.94 -6.68 12.60
N GLU A 107 -7.12 -5.36 12.56
CA GLU A 107 -8.00 -4.69 11.62
C GLU A 107 -7.23 -3.66 10.80
N LEU A 108 -7.47 -3.65 9.49
CA LEU A 108 -7.06 -2.61 8.57
C LEU A 108 -8.23 -1.65 8.37
N GLU A 109 -8.09 -0.44 8.88
CA GLU A 109 -9.06 0.64 8.71
C GLU A 109 -8.56 1.62 7.63
N MET A 110 -9.43 1.97 6.69
CA MET A 110 -9.19 3.00 5.66
C MET A 110 -10.45 3.86 5.50
N SER A 111 -10.31 5.06 4.94
CA SER A 111 -11.38 6.07 4.75
C SER A 111 -11.96 6.65 6.06
N ASN A 112 -12.32 5.81 7.02
CA ASN A 112 -12.66 6.18 8.38
C ASN A 112 -12.02 5.21 9.36
N SER A 113 -11.53 5.73 10.47
CA SER A 113 -11.02 4.93 11.58
C SER A 113 -12.07 4.84 12.68
N GLU A 114 -12.56 3.64 12.98
CA GLU A 114 -13.46 3.41 14.13
C GLU A 114 -12.70 3.59 15.44
N LYS A 115 -11.45 3.09 15.48
CA LYS A 115 -10.57 3.24 16.65
C LYS A 115 -10.30 4.69 17.03
N LEU A 116 -10.00 5.54 16.04
CA LEU A 116 -9.63 6.94 16.26
C LEU A 116 -10.81 7.91 16.13
N LYS A 117 -11.98 7.44 15.71
CA LYS A 117 -13.19 8.25 15.50
C LYS A 117 -12.94 9.44 14.57
N THR A 118 -12.16 9.23 13.52
CA THR A 118 -11.79 10.29 12.56
C THR A 118 -11.80 9.77 11.13
N LYS A 119 -11.99 10.69 10.19
CA LYS A 119 -11.81 10.43 8.76
C LYS A 119 -10.33 10.34 8.43
N LEU A 120 -9.98 9.43 7.52
CA LEU A 120 -8.63 9.24 6.99
C LEU A 120 -8.55 9.80 5.57
N SER A 121 -7.39 10.31 5.19
CA SER A 121 -7.07 10.67 3.80
C SER A 121 -6.96 9.41 2.92
N GLU A 122 -6.99 9.56 1.60
CA GLU A 122 -6.97 8.42 0.66
C GLU A 122 -5.72 7.53 0.79
N ASN A 123 -4.59 8.11 1.24
CA ASN A 123 -3.32 7.44 1.45
C ASN A 123 -2.99 7.23 2.93
N GLU A 124 -4.00 7.22 3.79
CA GLU A 124 -3.88 6.98 5.22
C GLU A 124 -4.63 5.71 5.63
N LEU A 125 -4.03 4.95 6.53
CA LEU A 125 -4.62 3.77 7.15
C LEU A 125 -4.35 3.74 8.65
N VAL A 126 -5.10 2.91 9.37
CA VAL A 126 -4.82 2.54 10.76
C VAL A 126 -4.79 1.03 10.86
N ILE A 127 -3.77 0.49 11.53
CA ILE A 127 -3.75 -0.90 11.96
C ILE A 127 -4.15 -0.96 13.43
N VAL A 128 -5.26 -1.62 13.71
CA VAL A 128 -5.76 -1.84 15.06
C VAL A 128 -5.38 -3.24 15.51
N LYS A 129 -4.75 -3.36 16.68
CA LYS A 129 -4.46 -4.64 17.32
C LYS A 129 -5.63 -5.05 18.22
N LYS A 130 -6.12 -6.27 18.06
CA LYS A 130 -7.24 -6.83 18.85
C LYS A 130 -6.77 -7.66 20.03
#